data_AF-A0A074NFM3-F1
#
_entry.id   AF-A0A074NFM3-F1
#
_cell.length_a   1.000
_cell.length_b   1.000
_cell.length_c   1.000
_cell.angle_alpha   90.00
_cell.angle_beta   90.00
_cell.angle_gamma   90.00
#
_symmetry.space_group_name_H-M   'P 1'
#
loop_
_entity.id
_entity.type
_entity.pdbx_description
1 polymer ?
#
loop_
_entity_poly.entity_id
_entity_poly.type
_entity_poly.pdbx_seq_one_letter_code
_entity_poly.pdbx_strand_id
1 'polypeptide(L)'
;MTGEAGTGEGGASGSLPVSLLASHWFWLFALVGVSSLFDYWDHVSREGSPFAAAPLAWLGFTLASTVTLCALAWGLAWVLGKLPIPQLAADTAGVALAIAAHLMLTGPLWARTLWVEGVIFDAPGLPVLAGTLTYLFYRGLFLFARQLFRPPPSRA
;
A
#
# COMPACT_ATOMS: atom_id res chain seq x y z
N MET A 1 -17.86 -50.87 11.91
CA MET A 1 -18.63 -51.31 10.72
C MET A 1 -20.06 -50.93 11.02
N THR A 2 -20.75 -49.99 10.40
CA THR A 2 -20.77 -49.32 9.08
C THR A 2 -21.19 -47.85 9.35
N GLY A 3 -20.68 -46.79 8.73
CA GLY A 3 -20.59 -46.53 7.30
C GLY A 3 -21.90 -45.92 6.82
N GLU A 4 -22.01 -44.59 6.74
CA GLU A 4 -22.83 -43.91 5.73
C GLU A 4 -22.38 -42.45 5.52
N ALA A 5 -22.14 -42.16 4.25
CA ALA A 5 -21.65 -40.90 3.73
C ALA A 5 -22.82 -39.97 3.43
N GLY A 6 -22.65 -38.69 3.78
CA GLY A 6 -23.50 -37.61 3.32
C GLY A 6 -22.67 -36.62 2.52
N THR A 7 -22.52 -36.90 1.22
CA THR A 7 -22.05 -35.94 0.22
C THR A 7 -23.11 -34.85 0.05
N GLY A 8 -22.74 -33.61 0.33
CA GLY A 8 -23.54 -32.42 0.03
C GLY A 8 -22.63 -31.35 -0.54
N GLU A 9 -22.47 -31.36 -1.87
CA GLU A 9 -21.94 -30.26 -2.64
C GLU A 9 -22.72 -28.98 -2.32
N GLY A 10 -22.02 -27.88 -2.06
CA GLY A 10 -22.65 -26.65 -1.60
C GLY A 10 -21.77 -25.43 -1.73
N GLY A 11 -21.43 -25.07 -2.97
CA GLY A 11 -21.11 -23.69 -3.32
C GLY A 11 -19.69 -23.25 -2.98
N ALA A 12 -18.81 -23.37 -3.97
CA ALA A 12 -17.72 -22.42 -4.17
C ALA A 12 -18.32 -21.03 -4.46
N SER A 13 -18.90 -20.39 -3.44
CA SER A 13 -19.19 -18.96 -3.45
C SER A 13 -17.90 -18.28 -3.04
N GLY A 14 -17.31 -17.53 -3.98
CA GLY A 14 -16.09 -16.76 -3.81
C GLY A 14 -16.28 -15.64 -2.78
N SER A 15 -16.33 -16.01 -1.51
CA SER A 15 -16.04 -15.08 -0.43
C SER A 15 -14.53 -14.86 -0.47
N LEU A 16 -14.11 -13.67 -0.89
CA LEU A 16 -12.79 -13.19 -0.51
C LEU A 16 -12.69 -13.40 1.01
N PRO A 17 -11.65 -14.06 1.54
CA PRO A 17 -11.58 -14.37 2.95
C PRO A 17 -11.76 -13.06 3.71
N VAL A 18 -12.77 -13.02 4.59
CA VAL A 18 -13.25 -11.86 5.34
C VAL A 18 -12.11 -11.09 6.04
N SER A 19 -10.95 -11.72 6.22
CA SER A 19 -9.73 -11.12 6.76
C SER A 19 -9.05 -10.07 5.86
N LEU A 20 -9.11 -10.19 4.52
CA LEU A 20 -8.42 -9.26 3.61
C LEU A 20 -9.16 -7.94 3.50
N LEU A 21 -10.49 -7.99 3.32
CA LEU A 21 -11.33 -6.78 3.24
C LEU A 21 -11.41 -6.02 4.57
N ALA A 22 -11.15 -6.69 5.70
CA ALA A 22 -11.04 -6.05 7.01
C ALA A 22 -9.65 -5.47 7.30
N SER A 23 -8.67 -5.66 6.41
CA SER A 23 -7.30 -5.19 6.57
C SER A 23 -7.13 -3.79 5.98
N HIS A 24 -6.74 -2.83 6.82
CA HIS A 24 -6.38 -1.50 6.34
C HIS A 24 -5.15 -1.52 5.43
N TRP A 25 -4.22 -2.46 5.62
CA TRP A 25 -3.06 -2.59 4.73
C TRP A 25 -3.47 -2.94 3.30
N PHE A 26 -4.47 -3.82 3.14
CA PHE A 26 -5.00 -4.17 1.82
C PHE A 26 -5.54 -2.92 1.10
N TRP A 27 -6.41 -2.15 1.76
CA TRP A 27 -7.00 -0.97 1.17
C TRP A 27 -5.99 0.16 0.94
N LEU A 28 -5.02 0.34 1.85
CA LEU A 28 -3.93 1.28 1.65
C LEU A 28 -3.14 0.93 0.40
N PHE A 29 -2.73 -0.33 0.23
CA PHE A 29 -1.95 -0.75 -0.95
C PHE A 29 -2.76 -0.72 -2.24
N ALA A 30 -4.07 -1.00 -2.18
CA ALA A 30 -4.96 -0.79 -3.32
C ALA A 30 -5.00 0.69 -3.72
N LEU A 31 -5.16 1.61 -2.76
CA LEU A 31 -5.17 3.05 -3.03
C LEU A 31 -3.83 3.54 -3.59
N VAL A 32 -2.71 3.10 -3.01
CA VAL A 32 -1.37 3.42 -3.52
C VAL A 32 -1.20 2.88 -4.94
N GLY A 33 -1.59 1.63 -5.20
CA GLY A 33 -1.50 1.03 -6.54
C GLY A 33 -2.33 1.78 -7.59
N VAL A 34 -3.58 2.12 -7.27
CA VAL A 34 -4.44 2.92 -8.16
C VAL A 34 -3.84 4.31 -8.39
N SER A 35 -3.34 4.95 -7.34
CA SER A 35 -2.70 6.27 -7.45
C SER A 35 -1.45 6.21 -8.34
N SER A 36 -0.60 5.18 -8.17
CA SER A 36 0.57 4.96 -9.02
C SER A 36 0.21 4.71 -10.48
N LEU A 37 -0.91 4.04 -10.76
CA LEU A 37 -1.38 3.83 -12.14
C LEU A 37 -1.83 5.15 -12.79
N PHE A 38 -2.56 5.98 -12.05
CA PHE A 38 -2.95 7.31 -12.52
C PHE A 38 -1.74 8.21 -12.74
N ASP A 39 -0.79 8.20 -11.81
CA ASP A 39 0.46 8.96 -11.91
C ASP A 39 1.28 8.52 -13.14
N TYR A 40 1.44 7.21 -13.34
CA TYR A 40 2.08 6.67 -14.54
C TYR A 40 1.38 7.15 -15.82
N TRP A 41 0.06 7.00 -15.88
CA TRP A 41 -0.73 7.39 -17.05
C TRP A 41 -0.61 8.89 -17.37
N ASP A 42 -0.71 9.74 -16.35
CA ASP A 42 -0.56 11.19 -16.49
C ASP A 42 0.82 11.56 -17.04
N HIS A 43 1.89 10.92 -16.58
CA HIS A 43 3.24 11.19 -17.10
C HIS A 43 3.43 10.75 -18.56
N VAL A 44 2.99 9.55 -18.92
CA VAL A 44 3.21 9.03 -20.29
C VAL A 44 2.25 9.62 -21.33
N SER A 45 1.11 10.17 -20.90
CA SER A 45 0.14 10.83 -21.79
C SER A 45 0.54 12.26 -22.15
N ARG A 46 1.52 12.86 -21.46
CA ARG A 46 2.05 14.20 -21.78
C ARG A 46 3.00 14.11 -22.96
N GLU A 47 2.52 14.52 -24.13
CA GLU A 47 3.31 14.59 -25.36
C GLU A 47 4.60 15.41 -25.16
N GLY A 48 5.71 14.91 -25.69
CA GLY A 48 7.02 15.55 -25.59
C GLY A 48 7.72 15.42 -24.22
N SER A 49 7.11 14.74 -23.25
CA SER A 49 7.77 14.49 -21.95
C SER A 49 8.83 13.37 -22.03
N PRO A 50 9.86 13.39 -21.16
CA PRO A 50 10.83 12.29 -21.06
C PRO A 50 10.17 10.94 -20.75
N PHE A 51 9.05 10.96 -20.04
CA PHE A 51 8.26 9.78 -19.67
C PHE A 51 7.56 9.16 -20.88
N ALA A 52 6.97 9.98 -21.75
CA ALA A 52 6.37 9.53 -23.01
C ALA A 52 7.43 8.98 -23.99
N ALA A 53 8.67 9.47 -23.92
CA ALA A 53 9.78 8.98 -24.75
C ALA A 53 10.29 7.59 -24.30
N ALA A 54 10.11 7.22 -23.03
CA ALA A 54 10.60 5.95 -22.48
C ALA A 54 9.56 5.26 -21.54
N PRO A 55 8.35 4.94 -22.02
CA PRO A 55 7.23 4.54 -21.16
C PRO A 55 7.48 3.21 -20.44
N LEU A 56 8.18 2.26 -21.07
CA LEU A 56 8.49 0.96 -20.45
C LEU A 56 9.50 1.07 -19.31
N ALA A 57 10.50 1.94 -19.47
CA ALA A 57 11.48 2.22 -18.41
C ALA A 57 10.78 2.90 -17.23
N TRP A 58 9.88 3.85 -17.50
CA TRP A 58 9.09 4.52 -16.47
C TRP A 58 8.17 3.52 -15.75
N LEU A 59 7.48 2.66 -16.49
CA LEU A 59 6.63 1.61 -15.93
C LEU A 59 7.43 0.69 -14.99
N GLY A 60 8.62 0.27 -15.41
CA GLY A 60 9.51 -0.54 -14.58
C GLY A 60 9.89 0.17 -13.28
N PHE A 61 10.29 1.44 -13.37
CA PHE A 61 10.58 2.28 -12.20
C PHE A 61 9.36 2.42 -11.28
N THR A 62 8.18 2.73 -11.82
CA THR A 62 6.94 2.91 -11.05
C THR A 62 6.55 1.63 -10.32
N LEU A 63 6.61 0.47 -10.99
CA LEU A 63 6.28 -0.82 -10.39
C LEU A 63 7.28 -1.18 -9.27
N ALA A 64 8.58 -1.10 -9.54
CA ALA A 64 9.61 -1.42 -8.56
C ALA A 64 9.52 -0.51 -7.33
N SER A 65 9.36 0.80 -7.56
CA SER A 65 9.21 1.80 -6.51
C SER A 65 7.96 1.58 -5.67
N THR A 66 6.81 1.34 -6.30
CA THR A 66 5.53 1.13 -5.60
C THR A 66 5.59 -0.14 -4.73
N VAL A 67 6.04 -1.26 -5.30
CA VAL A 67 6.14 -2.53 -4.55
C VAL A 67 7.10 -2.40 -3.39
N THR A 68 8.27 -1.77 -3.61
CA THR A 68 9.27 -1.57 -2.56
C THR A 68 8.75 -0.66 -1.45
N LEU A 69 8.07 0.44 -1.77
CA LEU A 69 7.49 1.34 -0.79
C LEU A 69 6.45 0.63 0.08
N CYS A 70 5.54 -0.15 -0.52
CA CYS A 70 4.54 -0.94 0.20
C CYS A 70 5.19 -2.00 1.10
N ALA A 71 6.19 -2.71 0.59
CA ALA A 71 6.92 -3.71 1.35
C ALA A 71 7.67 -3.10 2.54
N LEU A 72 8.33 -1.95 2.35
CA LEU A 72 8.97 -1.20 3.43
C LEU A 72 7.97 -0.74 4.48
N ALA A 73 6.83 -0.16 4.06
CA ALA A 73 5.81 0.33 4.99
C ALA A 73 5.27 -0.80 5.87
N TRP A 74 4.90 -1.92 5.27
CA TRP A 74 4.43 -3.09 6.02
C TRP A 74 5.52 -3.69 6.91
N GLY A 75 6.72 -3.91 6.37
CA GLY A 75 7.82 -4.54 7.09
C GLY A 75 8.28 -3.71 8.29
N LEU A 76 8.43 -2.39 8.12
CA LEU A 76 8.81 -1.48 9.20
C LEU A 76 7.72 -1.38 10.27
N ALA A 77 6.44 -1.27 9.87
CA ALA A 77 5.33 -1.31 10.81
C ALA A 77 5.28 -2.62 11.60
N TRP A 78 5.53 -3.76 10.94
CA TRP A 78 5.60 -5.07 11.59
C TRP A 78 6.74 -5.16 12.60
N VAL A 79 7.94 -4.66 12.25
CA VAL A 79 9.07 -4.60 13.19
C VAL A 79 8.75 -3.70 14.39
N LEU A 80 8.22 -2.51 14.15
CA LEU A 80 7.86 -1.55 15.21
C LEU A 80 6.71 -2.06 16.09
N GLY A 81 5.78 -2.85 15.53
CA GLY A 81 4.69 -3.47 16.27
C GLY A 81 5.14 -4.52 17.29
N LYS A 82 6.42 -4.94 17.26
CA LYS A 82 7.01 -5.78 18.31
C LYS A 82 7.39 -4.99 19.57
N LEU A 83 7.38 -3.67 19.50
CA LEU A 83 7.67 -2.78 20.64
C LEU A 83 6.39 -2.54 21.45
N PRO A 84 6.50 -2.17 22.74
CA PRO A 84 5.35 -1.88 23.59
C PRO A 84 4.75 -0.50 23.30
N ILE A 85 4.35 -0.25 22.06
CA ILE A 85 3.73 0.99 21.59
C ILE A 85 2.36 0.70 20.95
N PRO A 86 1.45 1.68 20.91
CA PRO A 86 0.16 1.51 20.25
C PRO A 86 0.34 1.15 18.76
N GLN A 87 -0.46 0.20 18.25
CA GLN A 87 -0.37 -0.24 16.84
C GLN A 87 -0.49 0.92 15.85
N LEU A 88 -1.35 1.90 16.12
CA LEU A 88 -1.49 3.08 15.27
C LEU A 88 -0.17 3.87 15.17
N ALA A 89 0.56 4.00 16.27
CA ALA A 89 1.85 4.67 16.29
C ALA A 89 2.91 3.87 15.53
N ALA A 90 2.94 2.53 15.71
CA ALA A 90 3.83 1.64 14.96
C ALA A 90 3.58 1.70 13.45
N ASP A 91 2.32 1.61 13.02
CA ASP A 91 1.95 1.67 11.60
C ASP A 91 2.32 3.03 10.99
N THR A 92 2.00 4.12 11.70
CA THR A 92 2.27 5.50 11.25
C THR A 92 3.78 5.75 11.11
N ALA A 93 4.57 5.35 12.10
CA ALA A 93 6.02 5.46 12.05
C ALA A 93 6.62 4.56 10.95
N GLY A 94 6.05 3.36 10.74
CA GLY A 94 6.44 2.47 9.65
C GLY A 94 6.25 3.11 8.28
N VAL A 95 5.10 3.74 8.04
CA VAL A 95 4.84 4.49 6.79
C VAL A 95 5.79 5.67 6.63
N ALA A 96 5.98 6.47 7.70
CA ALA A 96 6.89 7.62 7.66
C ALA A 96 8.32 7.21 7.29
N LEU A 97 8.84 6.17 7.95
CA LEU A 97 10.17 5.63 7.69
C LEU A 97 10.28 4.99 6.30
N ALA A 98 9.22 4.34 5.81
CA ALA A 98 9.21 3.76 4.47
C ALA A 98 9.32 4.84 3.39
N ILE A 99 8.60 5.95 3.54
CA ILE A 99 8.69 7.09 2.61
C ILE A 99 10.11 7.68 2.67
N ALA A 100 10.65 7.91 3.87
CA ALA A 100 12.01 8.44 4.02
C ALA A 100 13.04 7.51 3.37
N ALA A 101 12.98 6.22 3.67
CA ALA A 101 13.87 5.21 3.11
C ALA A 101 13.72 5.10 1.59
N HIS A 102 12.51 5.23 1.05
CA HIS A 102 12.30 5.21 -0.38
C HIS A 102 12.93 6.43 -1.05
N LEU A 103 12.64 7.64 -0.57
CA LEU A 103 13.18 8.87 -1.16
C LEU A 103 14.71 8.94 -1.06
N MET A 104 15.30 8.45 0.03
CA MET A 104 16.75 8.55 0.24
C MET A 104 17.55 7.38 -0.35
N LEU A 105 16.95 6.20 -0.52
CA LEU A 105 17.68 4.99 -0.88
C LEU A 105 17.06 4.25 -2.05
N THR A 106 15.85 3.69 -1.88
CA THR A 106 15.34 2.73 -2.88
C THR A 106 14.81 3.41 -4.14
N GLY A 107 14.28 4.63 -4.05
CA GLY A 107 13.92 5.46 -5.20
C GLY A 107 15.14 5.80 -6.06
N PRO A 108 16.21 6.41 -5.51
CA PRO A 108 17.45 6.63 -6.26
C PRO A 108 18.07 5.35 -6.81
N LEU A 109 17.98 4.23 -6.08
CA LEU A 109 18.41 2.92 -6.58
C LEU A 109 17.64 2.52 -7.83
N TRP A 110 16.30 2.53 -7.79
CA TRP A 110 15.47 2.18 -8.93
C TRP A 110 15.65 3.15 -10.09
N ALA A 111 15.82 4.43 -9.79
CA ALA A 111 16.07 5.44 -10.81
C ALA A 111 17.36 5.11 -11.57
N ARG A 112 18.44 4.73 -10.89
CA ARG A 112 19.71 4.35 -11.55
C ARG A 112 19.63 3.06 -12.36
N THR A 113 18.75 2.13 -11.99
CA THR A 113 18.68 0.80 -12.64
C THR A 113 17.64 0.73 -13.76
N LEU A 114 16.54 1.48 -13.62
CA LEU A 114 15.35 1.35 -14.48
C LEU A 114 14.97 2.67 -15.16
N TRP A 115 15.54 3.80 -14.73
CA TRP A 115 15.31 5.10 -15.32
C TRP A 115 16.61 5.72 -15.84
N VAL A 116 16.51 6.67 -16.77
CA VAL A 116 17.69 7.25 -17.45
C VAL A 116 18.21 8.48 -16.70
N GLU A 117 17.30 9.20 -16.03
CA GLU A 117 17.64 10.41 -15.29
C GLU A 117 17.81 10.11 -13.80
N GLY A 118 18.87 10.62 -13.20
CA GLY A 118 19.09 10.50 -11.76
C GLY A 118 18.02 11.29 -11.01
N VAL A 119 17.04 10.60 -10.44
CA VAL A 119 16.05 11.24 -9.55
C VAL A 119 16.69 11.43 -8.17
N ILE A 120 16.88 12.68 -7.77
CA ILE A 120 17.36 13.06 -6.45
C ILE A 120 16.21 13.77 -5.71
N PHE A 121 15.99 13.37 -4.47
CA PHE A 121 14.96 13.96 -3.61
C PHE A 121 15.62 14.81 -2.51
N ASP A 122 15.80 16.10 -2.77
CA ASP A 122 16.59 16.99 -1.90
C ASP A 122 15.88 17.39 -0.60
N ALA A 123 14.55 17.23 -0.53
CA ALA A 123 13.75 17.62 0.62
C ALA A 123 12.77 16.50 1.05
N PRO A 124 13.26 15.39 1.63
CA PRO A 124 12.41 14.26 2.00
C PRO A 124 11.45 14.58 3.15
N GLY A 125 11.73 15.61 3.95
CA GLY A 125 10.93 15.95 5.14
C GLY A 125 9.47 16.29 4.83
N LEU A 126 9.22 17.09 3.78
CA LEU A 126 7.86 17.49 3.43
C LEU A 126 7.03 16.32 2.87
N PRO A 127 7.51 15.49 1.93
CA PRO A 127 6.84 14.27 1.52
C PRO A 127 6.59 13.28 2.66
N VAL A 128 7.56 13.11 3.58
CA VAL A 128 7.37 12.24 4.75
C VAL A 128 6.24 12.76 5.63
N LEU A 129 6.22 14.07 5.93
CA LEU A 129 5.14 14.67 6.70
C LEU A 129 3.80 14.52 5.99
N ALA A 130 3.72 14.86 4.71
CA ALA A 130 2.50 14.77 3.91
C ALA A 130 1.97 13.34 3.85
N GLY A 131 2.83 12.34 3.59
CA GLY A 131 2.44 10.94 3.56
C GLY A 131 2.02 10.41 4.93
N THR A 132 2.66 10.87 6.01
CA THR A 132 2.28 10.52 7.39
C THR A 132 0.89 11.06 7.73
N LEU A 133 0.62 12.33 7.43
CA LEU A 133 -0.70 12.94 7.64
C LEU A 133 -1.77 12.27 6.78
N THR A 134 -1.43 11.95 5.53
CA THR A 134 -2.31 11.22 4.61
C THR A 134 -2.66 9.84 5.15
N TYR A 135 -1.67 9.10 5.68
CA TYR A 135 -1.92 7.80 6.32
C TYR A 135 -2.83 7.92 7.54
N LEU A 136 -2.61 8.89 8.41
CA LEU A 136 -3.46 9.11 9.59
C LEU A 136 -4.90 9.44 9.19
N PHE A 137 -5.08 10.33 8.20
CA PHE A 137 -6.39 10.66 7.66
C PHE A 137 -7.08 9.42 7.07
N TYR A 138 -6.39 8.68 6.21
CA TYR A 138 -6.84 7.41 5.65
C TYR A 138 -7.26 6.43 6.77
N ARG A 139 -6.45 6.31 7.82
CA ARG A 139 -6.70 5.38 8.92
C ARG A 139 -7.94 5.78 9.71
N GLY A 140 -8.16 7.08 9.90
CA GLY A 140 -9.39 7.64 10.45
C GLY A 140 -10.62 7.28 9.63
N LEU A 141 -10.59 7.50 8.31
CA LEU A 141 -11.67 7.13 7.38
C LEU A 141 -11.96 5.63 7.42
N PHE A 142 -10.92 4.80 7.42
CA PHE A 142 -11.06 3.35 7.48
C PHE A 142 -11.75 2.90 8.77
N LEU A 143 -11.35 3.45 9.93
CA LEU A 143 -11.98 3.13 11.21
C LEU A 143 -13.43 3.62 11.26
N PHE A 144 -13.71 4.81 10.74
CA PHE A 144 -15.06 5.35 10.64
C PHE A 144 -15.97 4.48 9.76
N ALA A 145 -15.52 4.11 8.56
CA ALA A 145 -16.24 3.19 7.69
C ALA A 145 -16.50 1.85 8.38
N ARG A 146 -15.49 1.28 9.06
CA ARG A 146 -15.67 0.05 9.83
C ARG A 146 -16.71 0.17 10.93
N GLN A 147 -16.90 1.33 11.55
CA GLN A 147 -17.94 1.53 12.56
C GLN A 147 -19.33 1.58 11.94
N LEU A 148 -19.49 2.25 10.80
CA LEU A 148 -20.77 2.35 10.09
C LEU A 148 -21.31 0.99 9.63
N PHE A 149 -20.42 0.07 9.25
CA PHE A 149 -20.80 -1.26 8.76
C PHE A 149 -20.67 -2.38 9.80
N ARG A 150 -20.62 -2.06 11.10
CA ARG A 150 -20.71 -3.09 12.15
C ARG A 150 -22.13 -3.67 12.15
N PRO A 151 -22.31 -5.00 11.94
CA PRO A 151 -23.62 -5.60 12.14
C PRO A 151 -24.06 -5.40 13.60
N PRO A 152 -25.37 -5.18 13.84
CA PRO A 152 -25.88 -5.05 15.19
C PRO A 152 -25.56 -6.32 15.99
N PRO A 153 -25.27 -6.19 17.30
CA PRO A 153 -25.03 -7.36 18.15
C PRO A 153 -26.25 -8.28 18.07
N SER A 154 -26.02 -9.55 17.69
CA SER A 154 -27.07 -10.56 17.75
C SER A 154 -27.51 -10.69 19.20
N ARG A 155 -28.80 -10.46 19.46
CA ARG A 155 -29.38 -10.75 20.79
C ARG A 155 -29.25 -12.26 21.00
N ALA A 156 -28.33 -12.66 21.87
CA ALA A 156 -28.27 -14.00 22.46
C ALA A 156 -29.05 -13.99 23.77
#